data_AF-A0A9X3JXI2-F1
#
_entry.id   AF-A0A9X3JXI2-F1
#
_cell.length_a   1.000
_cell.length_b   1.000
_cell.length_c   1.000
_cell.angle_alpha   90.00
_cell.angle_beta   90.00
_cell.angle_gamma   90.00
#
_symmetry.space_group_name_H-M   'P 1'
#
loop_
_entity.id
_entity.type
_entity.pdbx_description
1 polymer ?
#
loop_
_entity_poly.entity_id
_entity_poly.type
_entity_poly.pdbx_seq_one_letter_code
_entity_poly.pdbx_strand_id
1 'polypeptide(L)'
;MNHLESLSPASHAAQRNATDAPASAAAQALVLHTHDNVATALRALDAGSQVRAHGTGLADTRVTLREPIALCHKFALRAIARDEVVVKYGEAIGRATRAIEAGEHVHTHNLVSARAR
;
A
#
# COMPACT_ATOMS: atom_id res chain seq x y z
N MET A 1 -69.39 -6.30 -12.27
CA MET A 1 -68.28 -5.40 -12.62
C MET A 1 -67.05 -5.86 -11.84
N ASN A 2 -66.02 -6.31 -12.58
CA ASN A 2 -64.74 -6.80 -12.08
C ASN A 2 -63.75 -5.64 -11.84
N HIS A 3 -62.57 -5.98 -11.28
CA HIS A 3 -61.40 -5.16 -10.94
C HIS A 3 -61.47 -4.60 -9.50
N LEU A 4 -60.93 -5.24 -8.46
CA LEU A 4 -59.60 -5.85 -8.24
C LEU A 4 -58.45 -4.84 -8.46
N GLU A 5 -58.15 -4.04 -7.44
CA GLU A 5 -56.87 -3.34 -7.30
C GLU A 5 -55.92 -4.12 -6.36
N SER A 6 -55.07 -4.90 -7.03
CA SER A 6 -53.62 -4.98 -6.84
C SER A 6 -52.98 -4.90 -5.44
N LEU A 7 -52.67 -6.10 -4.95
CA LEU A 7 -51.49 -6.56 -4.19
C LEU A 7 -50.25 -5.62 -4.04
N SER A 8 -49.90 -5.34 -2.77
CA SER A 8 -48.61 -5.59 -2.08
C SER A 8 -47.38 -4.65 -2.32
N PRO A 9 -46.27 -4.75 -1.54
CA PRO A 9 -45.94 -3.80 -0.46
C PRO A 9 -44.53 -3.20 -0.61
N ALA A 10 -44.25 -2.06 0.04
CA ALA A 10 -42.87 -1.57 0.16
C ALA A 10 -42.59 -1.01 1.55
N SER A 11 -42.16 -1.94 2.41
CA SER A 11 -41.48 -1.74 3.68
C SER A 11 -40.45 -0.60 3.60
N HIS A 12 -40.78 0.55 4.16
CA HIS A 12 -39.82 1.62 4.43
C HIS A 12 -39.07 1.38 5.75
N ALA A 13 -38.51 0.18 5.89
CA ALA A 13 -37.62 -0.17 6.99
C ALA A 13 -36.23 -0.46 6.43
N ALA A 14 -35.40 0.58 6.37
CA ALA A 14 -33.94 0.43 6.32
C ALA A 14 -33.28 1.73 6.78
N GLN A 15 -33.34 1.97 8.08
CA GLN A 15 -32.26 2.64 8.79
C GLN A 15 -30.97 1.85 8.47
N ARG A 16 -30.15 2.35 7.55
CA ARG A 16 -28.76 1.91 7.44
C ARG A 16 -27.89 2.97 8.06
N ASN A 17 -27.71 2.84 9.37
CA ASN A 17 -26.50 3.29 10.02
C ASN A 17 -25.33 2.55 9.35
N ALA A 18 -24.62 3.21 8.45
CA ALA A 18 -23.24 2.87 8.17
C ALA A 18 -22.40 3.79 9.04
N THR A 19 -22.01 3.24 10.18
CA THR A 19 -21.11 3.79 11.18
C THR A 19 -19.85 4.33 10.48
N ASP A 20 -19.72 5.66 10.38
CA ASP A 20 -18.44 6.33 10.07
C ASP A 20 -17.56 6.34 11.32
N ALA A 21 -17.33 5.15 11.86
CA ALA A 21 -16.18 4.93 12.70
C ALA A 21 -15.03 4.68 11.72
N PRO A 22 -13.94 5.45 11.73
CA PRO A 22 -12.75 5.00 11.04
C PRO A 22 -12.38 3.69 11.71
N ALA A 23 -12.59 2.57 11.02
CA ALA A 23 -11.87 1.37 11.32
C ALA A 23 -10.42 1.84 11.47
N SER A 24 -9.80 1.58 12.62
CA SER A 24 -8.35 1.68 12.72
C SER A 24 -7.82 0.74 11.64
N ALA A 25 -7.63 1.26 10.43
CA ALA A 25 -7.28 0.48 9.27
C ALA A 25 -5.95 -0.15 9.63
N ALA A 26 -5.93 -1.47 9.78
CA ALA A 26 -4.71 -2.19 10.11
C ALA A 26 -3.61 -1.71 9.17
N ALA A 27 -2.47 -1.30 9.75
CA ALA A 27 -1.39 -0.66 9.02
C ALA A 27 -1.04 -1.47 7.77
N GLN A 28 -1.05 -0.85 6.60
CA GLN A 28 -0.89 -1.56 5.32
C GLN A 28 0.59 -1.80 5.00
N ALA A 29 1.43 -0.82 5.30
CA ALA A 29 2.86 -0.85 5.07
C ALA A 29 3.62 -0.06 6.14
N LEU A 30 4.88 -0.44 6.36
CA LEU A 30 5.75 0.10 7.40
C LEU A 30 7.01 0.76 6.81
N VAL A 31 7.29 1.96 7.31
CA VAL A 31 8.51 2.72 7.10
C VAL A 31 9.09 3.00 8.49
N LEU A 32 10.36 2.67 8.72
CA LEU A 32 10.94 2.70 10.07
C LEU A 32 11.85 3.89 10.31
N HIS A 33 12.31 4.53 9.24
CA HIS A 33 13.17 5.69 9.32
C HIS A 33 12.76 6.77 8.31
N THR A 34 12.98 8.04 8.65
CA THR A 34 12.66 9.18 7.78
C THR A 34 13.45 9.22 6.47
N HIS A 35 14.59 8.51 6.42
CA HIS A 35 15.43 8.37 5.24
C HIS A 35 15.12 7.13 4.39
N ASP A 36 14.18 6.28 4.82
CA ASP A 36 13.79 5.11 4.03
C ASP A 36 13.19 5.57 2.69
N ASN A 37 13.65 4.99 1.59
CA ASN A 37 13.02 5.17 0.27
C ASN A 37 12.18 3.95 -0.16
N VAL A 38 12.00 2.99 0.76
CA VAL A 38 11.16 1.81 0.58
C VAL A 38 10.29 1.53 1.82
N ALA A 39 9.08 1.05 1.59
CA ALA A 39 8.20 0.54 2.62
C ALA A 39 8.18 -0.99 2.61
N THR A 40 7.82 -1.60 3.74
CA THR A 40 7.60 -3.05 3.85
C THR A 40 6.11 -3.31 3.99
N ALA A 41 5.54 -4.18 3.16
CA ALA A 41 4.14 -4.55 3.24
C ALA A 41 3.84 -5.38 4.51
N LEU A 42 2.81 -5.01 5.25
CA LEU A 42 2.36 -5.70 6.47
C LEU A 42 1.22 -6.70 6.23
N ARG A 43 0.81 -6.81 4.95
CA ARG A 43 -0.15 -7.78 4.42
C ARG A 43 0.09 -7.93 2.92
N ALA A 44 -0.59 -8.85 2.25
CA ALA A 44 -0.65 -8.85 0.79
C ALA A 44 -1.40 -7.59 0.31
N LEU A 45 -0.89 -6.96 -0.75
CA LEU A 45 -1.43 -5.73 -1.31
C LEU A 45 -1.60 -5.89 -2.82
N ASP A 46 -2.74 -5.43 -3.34
CA ASP A 46 -3.08 -5.58 -4.75
C ASP A 46 -2.48 -4.46 -5.61
N ALA A 47 -2.20 -4.77 -6.88
CA ALA A 47 -1.82 -3.77 -7.87
C ALA A 47 -2.91 -2.69 -8.01
N GLY A 48 -2.50 -1.45 -8.24
CA GLY A 48 -3.40 -0.30 -8.38
C GLY A 48 -3.98 0.23 -7.07
N SER A 49 -3.79 -0.46 -5.94
CA SER A 49 -4.24 0.04 -4.64
C SER A 49 -3.41 1.24 -4.19
N GLN A 50 -4.08 2.25 -3.61
CA GLN A 50 -3.41 3.33 -2.88
C GLN A 50 -3.11 2.85 -1.46
N VAL A 51 -1.83 2.72 -1.15
CA VAL A 51 -1.34 2.21 0.13
C VAL A 51 -0.86 3.37 0.98
N ARG A 52 -1.35 3.44 2.22
CA ARG A 52 -0.78 4.31 3.26
C ARG A 52 0.42 3.60 3.90
N ALA A 53 1.58 4.25 3.84
CA ALA A 53 2.79 3.79 4.50
C ALA A 53 2.93 4.53 5.84
N HIS A 54 3.01 3.77 6.93
CA HIS A 54 3.04 4.31 8.29
C HIS A 54 4.45 4.28 8.86
N GLY A 55 4.79 5.28 9.69
CA GLY A 55 6.03 5.29 10.46
C GLY A 55 6.13 6.54 11.34
N THR A 56 6.88 6.44 12.44
CA THR A 56 7.04 7.54 13.40
C THR A 56 7.82 8.69 12.75
N GLY A 57 7.30 9.92 12.84
CA GLY A 57 7.97 11.11 12.31
C GLY A 57 7.92 11.27 10.79
N LEU A 58 7.16 10.44 10.09
CA LEU A 58 6.93 10.56 8.65
C LEU A 58 5.63 11.32 8.37
N ALA A 59 5.67 12.16 7.33
CA ALA A 59 4.46 12.72 6.75
C ALA A 59 3.55 11.62 6.20
N ASP A 60 2.26 11.90 6.08
CA ASP A 60 1.28 10.97 5.53
C ASP A 60 1.65 10.54 4.10
N THR A 61 2.31 9.39 3.98
CA THR A 61 2.89 8.94 2.71
C THR A 61 1.94 7.95 2.05
N ARG A 62 1.46 8.29 0.85
CA ARG A 62 0.57 7.45 0.05
C ARG A 62 1.24 7.10 -1.28
N VAL A 63 1.19 5.83 -1.65
CA VAL A 63 1.80 5.32 -2.88
C VAL A 63 0.81 4.40 -3.59
N THR A 64 0.66 4.57 -4.90
CA THR A 64 -0.11 3.63 -5.72
C THR A 64 0.79 2.50 -6.18
N LEU A 65 0.42 1.25 -5.89
CA LEU A 65 1.21 0.08 -6.28
C LEU A 65 1.09 -0.19 -7.79
N ARG A 66 2.20 -0.58 -8.41
CA ARG A 66 2.25 -0.93 -9.84
C ARG A 66 2.03 -2.41 -10.11
N GLU A 67 2.24 -3.24 -9.08
CA GLU A 67 2.12 -4.69 -9.12
C GLU A 67 1.70 -5.21 -7.74
N PRO A 68 1.24 -6.47 -7.61
CA PRO A 68 0.92 -7.04 -6.32
C PRO A 68 2.18 -7.15 -5.44
N ILE A 69 2.06 -6.80 -4.16
CA ILE A 69 3.16 -6.90 -3.18
C ILE A 69 2.77 -7.92 -2.11
N ALA A 70 3.57 -8.97 -1.98
CA ALA A 70 3.38 -9.99 -0.94
C ALA A 70 3.69 -9.44 0.46
N LEU A 71 3.16 -10.12 1.49
CA LEU A 71 3.51 -9.85 2.88
C LEU A 71 5.03 -9.86 3.07
N CYS A 72 5.55 -8.91 3.86
CA CYS A 72 6.98 -8.73 4.16
C CYS A 72 7.87 -8.33 2.97
N HIS A 73 7.32 -8.15 1.77
CA HIS A 73 8.07 -7.65 0.62
C HIS A 73 8.13 -6.11 0.64
N LYS A 74 9.07 -5.54 -0.13
CA LYS A 74 9.30 -4.10 -0.17
C LYS A 74 8.73 -3.49 -1.44
N PHE A 75 8.30 -2.23 -1.36
CA PHE A 75 8.01 -1.43 -2.55
C PHE A 75 8.61 -0.03 -2.41
N ALA A 76 8.87 0.62 -3.54
CA ALA A 76 9.50 1.93 -3.58
C ALA A 76 8.51 3.02 -3.15
N LEU A 77 8.94 3.93 -2.27
CA LEU A 77 8.14 5.07 -1.83
C LEU A 77 8.17 6.23 -2.84
N ARG A 78 9.19 6.26 -3.68
CA ARG A 78 9.44 7.24 -4.75
C ARG A 78 10.16 6.54 -5.89
N ALA A 79 10.33 7.22 -7.02
CA ALA A 79 11.26 6.76 -8.05
C ALA A 79 12.69 6.66 -7.48
N ILE A 80 13.39 5.58 -7.82
CA ILE A 80 14.77 5.28 -7.47
C ILE A 80 15.51 5.04 -8.78
N ALA A 81 16.49 5.88 -9.10
CA ALA A 81 17.25 5.75 -10.34
C ALA A 81 18.12 4.50 -10.33
N ARG A 82 18.54 4.05 -11.53
CA ARG A 82 19.57 3.01 -11.65
C ARG A 82 20.82 3.41 -10.85
N ASP A 83 21.43 2.44 -10.18
CA ASP A 83 22.61 2.58 -9.33
C ASP A 83 22.41 3.45 -8.08
N GLU A 84 21.22 4.03 -7.88
CA GLU A 84 20.86 4.75 -6.67
C GLU A 84 20.75 3.80 -5.47
N VAL A 85 21.08 4.31 -4.28
CA VAL A 85 21.05 3.55 -3.03
C VAL A 85 19.61 3.33 -2.59
N VAL A 86 19.28 2.07 -2.27
CA VAL A 86 18.05 1.72 -1.57
C VAL A 86 18.34 1.74 -0.07
N VAL A 87 17.53 2.49 0.67
CA VAL A 87 17.67 2.75 2.11
C VAL A 87 16.48 2.15 2.85
N LYS A 88 16.77 1.31 3.84
CA LYS A 88 15.78 0.76 4.78
C LYS A 88 16.37 0.75 6.18
N TYR A 89 15.55 1.07 7.18
CA TYR A 89 15.97 1.24 8.58
C TYR A 89 16.97 2.40 8.75
N GLY A 90 16.96 3.37 7.84
CA GLY A 90 17.96 4.45 7.80
C GLY A 90 19.31 4.05 7.22
N GLU A 91 19.49 2.79 6.82
CA GLU A 91 20.76 2.24 6.35
C GLU A 91 20.70 1.83 4.88
N ALA A 92 21.84 1.94 4.18
CA ALA A 92 21.97 1.46 2.82
C ALA A 92 21.88 -0.08 2.78
N ILE A 93 20.83 -0.61 2.16
CA ILE A 93 20.66 -2.07 2.00
C ILE A 93 21.17 -2.60 0.67
N GLY A 94 21.39 -1.71 -0.30
CA GLY A 94 21.85 -2.08 -1.64
C GLY A 94 21.73 -0.95 -2.65
N ARG A 95 21.94 -1.29 -3.92
CA ARG A 95 21.76 -0.38 -5.07
C ARG A 95 20.81 -0.96 -6.09
N ALA A 96 19.98 -0.10 -6.68
CA ALA A 96 19.05 -0.50 -7.73
C ALA A 96 19.82 -0.91 -9.00
N THR A 97 19.51 -2.07 -9.57
CA THR A 97 20.19 -2.57 -10.79
C THR A 97 19.57 -2.01 -12.07
N ARG A 98 18.40 -1.39 -11.95
CA ARG A 98 17.68 -0.61 -12.97
C ARG A 98 16.92 0.53 -12.28
N ALA A 99 16.33 1.43 -13.04
CA ALA A 99 15.37 2.38 -12.48
C ALA A 99 14.16 1.62 -11.90
N ILE A 100 13.65 2.11 -10.77
CA ILE A 100 12.50 1.57 -10.05
C ILE A 100 11.53 2.73 -9.84
N GLU A 101 10.33 2.62 -10.36
CA GLU A 101 9.28 3.62 -10.20
C GLU A 101 8.63 3.54 -8.81
N ALA A 102 8.01 4.64 -8.36
CA ALA A 102 7.24 4.63 -7.12
C ALA A 102 6.15 3.54 -7.17
N GLY A 103 6.04 2.75 -6.10
CA GLY A 103 5.09 1.66 -5.98
C GLY A 103 5.48 0.34 -6.66
N GLU A 104 6.66 0.25 -7.28
CA GLU A 104 7.20 -1.02 -7.78
C GLU A 104 7.81 -1.88 -6.67
N HIS A 105 7.80 -3.19 -6.88
CA HIS A 105 8.37 -4.18 -5.96
C HIS A 105 9.89 -4.08 -5.93
N VAL A 106 10.48 -3.92 -4.74
CA VAL A 106 11.93 -3.84 -4.53
C VAL A 106 12.47 -5.15 -3.95
N HIS A 107 13.14 -5.94 -4.78
CA HIS A 107 13.68 -7.25 -4.41
C HIS A 107 14.91 -7.64 -5.24
N THR A 108 15.38 -8.89 -5.14
CA THR A 108 16.66 -9.34 -5.71
C THR A 108 16.74 -9.19 -7.23
N HIS A 109 15.61 -9.13 -7.92
CA HIS A 109 15.55 -8.94 -9.36
C HIS A 109 15.90 -7.50 -9.81
N ASN A 110 15.80 -6.51 -8.91
CA ASN A 110 16.11 -5.10 -9.19
C ASN A 110 17.00 -4.44 -8.12
N LEU A 111 17.54 -5.20 -7.18
CA LEU A 111 18.39 -4.73 -6.08
C LEU A 111 19.57 -5.68 -5.88
N VAL A 112 20.78 -5.13 -5.88
CA VAL A 112 21.99 -5.83 -5.41
C VAL A 112 22.31 -5.39 -3.99
N SER A 113 22.49 -6.36 -3.08
CA SER A 113 22.75 -6.10 -1.65
C SER A 113 24.10 -5.40 -1.43
N ALA A 114 24.14 -4.45 -0.49
CA ALA A 114 25.37 -3.78 -0.10
C ALA A 114 26.37 -4.73 0.61
N ARG A 115 25.90 -5.85 1.19
CA ARG A 115 26.72 -6.85 1.89
C ARG A 115 27.45 -7.84 0.97
N ALA A 116 27.24 -7.77 -0.35
CA ALA A 116 27.81 -8.73 -1.30
C ALA A 116 29.17 -8.30 -1.89
N ARG A 117 29.92 -7.41 -1.24
CA ARG A 117 31.26 -6.97 -1.64
C ARG A 117 32.24 -7.03 -0.50
#